data_AF-A0A951A8I0-F1
#
_entry.id   AF-A0A951A8I0-F1
#
_cell.length_a   1.000
_cell.length_b   1.000
_cell.length_c   1.000
_cell.angle_alpha   90.00
_cell.angle_beta   90.00
_cell.angle_gamma   90.00
#
_symmetry.space_group_name_H-M   'P 1'
#
loop_
_entity.id
_entity.type
_entity.pdbx_description
1 polymer ?
#
loop_
_entity_poly.entity_id
_entity_poly.type
_entity_poly.pdbx_seq_one_letter_code
_entity_poly.pdbx_strand_id
1 'polypeptide(L)'
;MTSAAQQPIVHFVGSIPLPDTETVFRRLSEVAGPHLRRLPDGETGIRKTWIRFLQDVLAGNPAIEVAMMCRRSNSCSGTAS
;
A
#
# COMPACT_ATOMS: atom_id res chain seq x y z
N MET A 1 -9.10 -39.80 5.54
CA MET A 1 -8.82 -38.79 4.50
C MET A 1 -8.92 -37.43 5.16
N THR A 2 -7.81 -36.90 5.63
CA THR A 2 -7.77 -35.60 6.31
C THR A 2 -8.12 -34.54 5.25
N SER A 3 -9.26 -33.88 5.42
CA SER A 3 -9.62 -32.72 4.61
C SER A 3 -8.42 -31.78 4.60
N ALA A 4 -7.87 -31.50 3.42
CA ALA A 4 -6.83 -30.49 3.28
C ALA A 4 -7.46 -29.17 3.68
N ALA A 5 -7.30 -28.79 4.95
CA ALA A 5 -7.71 -27.49 5.44
C ALA A 5 -7.10 -26.46 4.50
N GLN A 6 -7.95 -25.68 3.83
CA GLN A 6 -7.52 -24.75 2.80
C GLN A 6 -6.50 -23.79 3.42
N GLN A 7 -5.24 -23.91 2.99
CA GLN A 7 -4.17 -23.09 3.52
C GLN A 7 -4.49 -21.61 3.23
N PRO A 8 -4.42 -20.71 4.23
CA PRO A 8 -4.67 -19.30 4.03
C PRO A 8 -3.75 -18.74 2.94
N ILE A 9 -4.26 -17.84 2.10
CA ILE A 9 -3.47 -17.18 1.06
C ILE A 9 -3.12 -15.78 1.54
N VAL A 10 -1.85 -15.40 1.40
CA VAL A 10 -1.38 -14.04 1.70
C VAL A 10 -1.19 -13.29 0.38
N HIS A 11 -1.80 -12.11 0.28
CA HIS A 11 -1.67 -11.23 -0.88
C HIS A 11 -1.05 -9.90 -0.45
N PHE A 12 0.15 -9.61 -0.96
CA PHE A 12 0.87 -8.37 -0.69
C PHE A 12 0.40 -7.26 -1.64
N VAL A 13 0.04 -6.11 -1.08
CA VAL A 13 -0.48 -4.95 -1.81
C VAL A 13 0.35 -3.72 -1.46
N GLY A 14 0.82 -3.02 -2.49
CA GLY A 14 1.63 -1.80 -2.34
C GLY A 14 3.13 -2.08 -2.17
N SER A 15 3.88 -1.01 -1.92
CA SER A 15 5.33 -1.06 -1.80
C SER A 15 5.77 -1.71 -0.50
N ILE A 16 6.84 -2.50 -0.58
CA ILE A 16 7.42 -3.19 0.57
C ILE A 16 8.67 -2.43 1.02
N PRO A 17 8.80 -2.07 2.31
CA PRO A 17 9.88 -1.22 2.79
C PRO A 17 11.19 -2.01 2.98
N LEU A 18 11.67 -2.61 1.90
CA LEU A 18 12.96 -3.28 1.81
C LEU A 18 13.86 -2.53 0.82
N PRO A 19 15.20 -2.74 0.86
CA PRO A 19 16.15 -1.90 0.13
C PRO A 19 16.00 -1.99 -1.39
N ASP A 20 15.69 -3.17 -1.89
CA ASP A 20 15.65 -3.49 -3.32
C ASP A 20 14.67 -4.63 -3.60
N THR A 21 14.29 -4.78 -4.88
CA THR A 21 13.33 -5.77 -5.36
C THR A 21 13.77 -7.22 -5.12
N GLU A 22 15.07 -7.52 -5.25
CA GLU A 22 15.57 -8.87 -4.99
C GLU A 22 15.38 -9.24 -3.52
N THR A 23 15.74 -8.32 -2.62
CA THR A 23 15.54 -8.47 -1.18
C THR A 23 14.06 -8.66 -0.85
N VAL A 24 13.15 -7.96 -1.53
CA VAL A 24 11.69 -8.19 -1.41
C VAL A 24 11.33 -9.62 -1.78
N PHE A 25 11.66 -10.08 -2.99
CA PHE A 25 11.23 -11.40 -3.46
C PHE A 25 11.82 -12.53 -2.64
N ARG A 26 13.10 -12.43 -2.26
CA ARG A 26 13.75 -13.41 -1.40
C ARG A 26 13.06 -13.49 -0.04
N ARG A 27 12.85 -12.34 0.61
CA ARG A 27 12.24 -12.30 1.94
C ARG A 27 10.79 -12.80 1.94
N LEU A 28 10.01 -12.46 0.92
CA LEU A 28 8.63 -12.93 0.80
C LEU A 28 8.55 -14.44 0.56
N SER A 29 9.42 -14.96 -0.29
CA SER A 29 9.48 -16.39 -0.58
C SER A 29 9.88 -17.19 0.66
N GLU A 30 10.85 -16.68 1.44
CA GLU A 30 11.30 -17.28 2.71
C GLU A 30 10.20 -17.29 3.78
N VAL A 31 9.48 -16.17 3.96
CA VAL A 31 8.53 -16.02 5.07
C VAL A 31 7.15 -16.58 4.76
N ALA A 32 6.66 -16.39 3.53
CA ALA A 32 5.27 -16.64 3.15
C ALA A 32 5.11 -17.72 2.07
N GLY A 33 6.18 -18.40 1.65
CA GLY A 33 6.19 -19.34 0.51
C GLY A 33 4.97 -20.28 0.41
N PRO A 34 4.59 -21.03 1.47
CA PRO A 34 3.42 -21.91 1.44
C PRO A 34 2.08 -21.20 1.20
N HIS A 35 2.01 -19.91 1.51
CA HIS A 35 0.81 -19.06 1.43
C HIS A 35 0.84 -18.11 0.23
N LEU A 36 1.96 -18.04 -0.50
CA LEU A 36 2.21 -17.07 -1.56
C LEU A 36 1.74 -17.63 -2.91
N ARG A 37 0.65 -17.07 -3.44
CA ARG A 37 0.12 -17.44 -4.78
C ARG A 37 0.62 -16.53 -5.90
N ARG A 38 1.06 -15.31 -5.57
CA ARG A 38 1.48 -14.26 -6.51
C ARG A 38 2.57 -13.41 -5.85
N LEU A 39 3.55 -12.98 -6.63
CA LEU A 39 4.54 -12.00 -6.18
C LEU A 39 4.01 -10.58 -6.40
N PRO A 40 4.35 -9.62 -5.53
CA PRO A 40 4.13 -8.20 -5.82
C PRO A 40 5.00 -7.75 -6.99
N ASP A 41 4.76 -6.56 -7.49
CA ASP A 41 5.54 -5.93 -8.58
C ASP A 41 7.02 -5.67 -8.22
N GLY A 42 7.38 -5.77 -6.95
CA GLY A 42 8.74 -5.56 -6.47
C GLY A 42 9.05 -4.11 -6.12
N GLU A 43 8.04 -3.23 -6.09
CA GLU A 43 8.24 -1.85 -5.68
C GLU A 43 8.67 -1.73 -4.23
N THR A 44 9.69 -0.89 -4.00
CA THR A 44 10.27 -0.65 -2.69
C THR A 44 9.93 0.73 -2.13
N GLY A 45 10.00 0.87 -0.80
CA GLY A 45 9.98 2.16 -0.12
C GLY A 45 8.58 2.73 0.17
N ILE A 46 8.53 4.04 0.48
CA ILE A 46 7.29 4.73 0.83
C ILE A 46 6.53 5.05 -0.47
N ARG A 47 5.39 4.38 -0.67
CA ARG A 47 4.46 4.68 -1.76
C ARG A 47 3.79 6.03 -1.48
N LYS A 48 4.41 7.12 -1.96
CA LYS A 48 3.93 8.49 -1.73
C LYS A 48 2.74 8.87 -2.62
N THR A 49 2.43 8.10 -3.66
CA THR A 49 1.35 8.49 -4.58
C THR A 49 0.77 7.30 -5.35
N TRP A 50 -0.43 6.86 -4.96
CA TRP A 50 -1.16 5.73 -5.56
C TRP A 50 -2.03 6.16 -6.77
N ILE A 51 -2.49 7.43 -6.81
CA ILE A 51 -3.37 7.98 -7.85
C ILE A 51 -2.93 9.38 -8.27
N ARG A 52 -1.62 9.61 -8.38
CA ARG A 52 -1.11 10.96 -8.70
C ARG A 52 -1.75 11.52 -9.97
N PHE A 53 -1.93 10.66 -10.96
CA PHE A 53 -2.55 10.99 -12.24
C PHE A 53 -4.03 11.42 -12.14
N LEU A 54 -4.73 11.07 -11.06
CA LEU A 54 -6.10 11.53 -10.82
C LEU A 54 -6.18 12.82 -10.02
N GLN A 55 -5.06 13.32 -9.48
CA GLN A 55 -5.09 14.51 -8.62
C GLN A 55 -5.73 15.70 -9.31
N ASP A 56 -5.37 15.94 -10.58
CA ASP A 56 -5.92 17.05 -11.36
C ASP A 56 -7.42 16.85 -11.65
N VAL A 57 -7.84 15.62 -11.93
CA VAL A 57 -9.26 15.28 -12.18
C VAL A 57 -10.10 15.44 -10.91
N LEU A 58 -9.58 14.99 -9.76
CA LEU A 58 -10.28 15.07 -8.48
C LEU A 58 -10.35 16.50 -7.96
N ALA A 59 -9.31 17.32 -8.19
CA ALA A 59 -9.29 18.73 -7.83
C ALA A 59 -10.34 19.56 -8.58
N GLY A 60 -10.76 19.12 -9.78
CA GLY A 60 -11.82 19.78 -10.55
C GLY A 60 -13.25 19.42 -10.12
N ASN A 61 -13.44 18.47 -9.20
CA ASN A 61 -14.76 18.01 -8.80
C ASN A 61 -15.26 18.80 -7.57
N PRO A 62 -16.35 19.61 -7.68
CA PRO A 62 -16.83 20.43 -6.57
C PRO A 62 -17.37 19.64 -5.37
N ALA A 63 -17.63 18.33 -5.54
CA ALA A 63 -18.05 17.45 -4.45
C ALA A 63 -16.89 16.91 -3.60
N ILE A 64 -15.64 17.21 -3.97
CA ILE A 64 -14.43 16.66 -3.34
C ILE A 64 -13.61 17.79 -2.72
N GLU A 65 -13.44 17.73 -1.40
CA GLU A 65 -12.63 18.68 -0.65
C GLU A 65 -11.13 18.31 -0.73
N VAL A 66 -10.27 19.31 -0.95
CA VAL A 66 -8.82 19.13 -0.89
C VAL A 66 -8.37 19.15 0.56
N ALA A 67 -8.22 17.97 1.16
CA ALA A 67 -7.64 17.84 2.48
C ALA A 67 -6.10 18.00 2.42
N MET A 68 -5.56 18.95 3.20
CA MET A 68 -4.12 18.99 3.41
C MET A 68 -3.67 17.80 4.25
N MET A 69 -2.60 17.13 3.82
CA MET A 69 -1.99 16.04 4.59
C MET A 69 -1.55 16.59 5.95
N CYS A 70 -2.27 16.21 7.00
CA CYS A 70 -1.93 16.55 8.37
C CYS A 70 -0.58 15.90 8.71
N ARG A 71 0.50 16.70 8.70
CA ARG A 71 1.78 16.25 9.25
C ARG A 71 1.54 16.06 10.75
N ARG A 72 2.00 14.94 11.32
CA ARG A 72 1.97 14.65 12.77
C ARG A 72 2.84 15.66 13.54
N SER A 73 2.43 16.91 13.59
CA SER A 73 2.85 17.91 14.56
C SER A 73 1.56 18.53 15.08
N ASN A 74 1.29 18.31 16.36
CA ASN A 74 0.03 18.56 17.06
C ASN A 74 -0.49 20.02 17.03
N SER A 75 -0.99 20.49 15.90
CA SER A 75 -1.89 21.66 15.86
C SER A 75 -2.53 21.83 14.47
N CYS A 76 -3.59 21.07 14.20
CA CYS A 76 -4.57 21.47 13.20
C CYS A 76 -5.85 21.89 13.93
N SER A 77 -5.90 23.14 14.38
CA SER A 77 -7.14 23.81 14.77
C SER A 77 -7.85 24.24 13.49
N GLY A 78 -8.72 23.36 12.99
CA GLY A 78 -9.59 23.65 11.86
C GLY A 78 -10.79 24.48 12.30
N THR A 79 -10.98 25.64 11.67
CA THR A 79 -12.31 26.17 11.36
C THR A 79 -12.33 26.44 9.87
N ALA A 80 -13.04 25.58 9.14
CA ALA A 80 -13.45 25.88 7.77
C ALA A 80 -14.63 26.86 7.86
N SER A 81 -14.49 28.01 7.20
CA SER A 81 -15.60 28.89 6.82
C SER A 81 -15.71 28.87 5.31
#